data_AF-A0A1E3QU42-F1
#
_entry.id   AF-A0A1E3QU42-F1
#
_cell.length_a   1.000
_cell.length_b   1.000
_cell.length_c   1.000
_cell.angle_alpha   90.00
_cell.angle_beta   90.00
_cell.angle_gamma   90.00
#
_symmetry.space_group_name_H-M   'P 1'
#
loop_
_entity.id
_entity.type
_entity.pdbx_description
1 polymer ?
#
loop_
_entity_poly.entity_id
_entity_poly.type
_entity_poly.pdbx_seq_one_letter_code
_entity_poly.pdbx_strand_id
1 'polypeptide(L)'
;MSDFNLEEPLTSSVRPITDSIITVRIIKSFPYRNVKNVILKDVNLQELTPQKLHKLMLDKINTEGAYRPYRNVVYDTLKVYNHAHQSKSMNLVVNMEDDEGLVLKLDDERSVYKLGVENETELSLFNWEAYEEFKKNPEEKW
;
A
#
# COMPACT_ATOMS: atom_id res chain seq x y z
N MET A 1 -24.19 6.00 -35.67
CA MET A 1 -23.84 5.17 -34.50
C MET A 1 -22.41 5.55 -34.19
N SER A 2 -22.21 6.33 -33.13
CA SER A 2 -20.94 6.94 -32.77
C SER A 2 -19.94 5.88 -32.35
N ASP A 3 -18.84 5.80 -33.09
CA ASP A 3 -17.62 5.09 -32.69
C ASP A 3 -17.19 5.62 -31.31
N PHE A 4 -17.49 4.85 -30.27
CA PHE A 4 -16.90 5.06 -28.95
C PHE A 4 -15.43 4.71 -29.08
N ASN A 5 -14.62 5.76 -29.17
CA ASN A 5 -13.18 5.71 -29.29
C ASN A 5 -12.60 4.91 -28.10
N LEU A 6 -12.06 3.73 -28.37
CA LEU A 6 -11.61 2.76 -27.35
C LEU A 6 -10.17 3.02 -26.86
N GLU A 7 -9.60 4.19 -27.15
CA GLU A 7 -8.19 4.51 -26.90
C GLU A 7 -8.00 5.85 -26.18
N GLU A 8 -8.90 6.22 -25.26
CA GLU A 8 -8.52 7.23 -24.27
C GLU A 8 -7.56 6.59 -23.26
N PRO A 9 -6.31 7.07 -23.13
CA PRO A 9 -5.40 6.54 -22.13
C PRO A 9 -6.02 6.77 -20.75
N LEU A 10 -6.01 5.72 -19.92
CA LEU A 10 -6.47 5.81 -18.54
C LEU A 10 -5.75 6.97 -17.84
N THR A 11 -6.45 7.77 -17.04
CA THR A 11 -5.82 8.87 -16.27
C THR A 11 -4.63 8.41 -15.43
N SER A 12 -4.64 7.13 -15.02
CA SER A 12 -3.55 6.47 -14.29
C SER A 12 -2.27 6.31 -15.12
N SER A 13 -2.36 6.16 -16.44
CA SER A 13 -1.21 6.03 -17.36
C SER A 13 -0.71 7.36 -17.93
N VAL A 14 -1.43 8.46 -17.72
CA VAL A 14 -1.07 9.80 -18.21
C VAL A 14 -0.09 10.52 -17.28
N ARG A 15 -0.06 10.18 -15.98
CA ARG A 15 0.91 10.74 -15.04
C ARG A 15 2.29 10.08 -15.22
N PRO A 16 3.39 10.85 -15.27
CA PRO A 16 4.71 10.26 -15.32
C PRO A 16 5.01 9.52 -14.01
N ILE A 17 5.75 8.42 -14.08
CA ILE A 17 6.14 7.58 -12.93
C ILE A 17 6.90 8.39 -11.86
N THR A 18 7.54 9.49 -12.27
CA THR A 18 8.25 10.42 -11.39
C THR A 18 7.32 11.37 -10.61
N ASP A 19 6.04 11.45 -10.98
CA ASP A 19 4.97 12.23 -10.35
C ASP A 19 3.71 11.36 -10.18
N SER A 20 3.83 10.37 -9.31
CA SER A 20 2.75 9.43 -9.00
C SER A 20 2.02 9.78 -7.71
N ILE A 21 0.77 9.33 -7.63
CA ILE A 21 -0.01 9.32 -6.40
C ILE A 21 -0.09 7.88 -5.92
N ILE A 22 0.28 7.59 -4.68
CA ILE A 22 0.09 6.27 -4.07
C ILE A 22 -0.65 6.40 -2.74
N THR A 23 -1.35 5.34 -2.35
CA THR A 23 -2.01 5.28 -1.04
C THR A 23 -1.33 4.26 -0.16
N VAL A 24 -0.89 4.67 1.04
CA VAL A 24 -0.43 3.74 2.07
C VAL A 24 -1.54 3.57 3.12
N ARG A 25 -2.01 2.34 3.27
CA ARG A 25 -3.05 1.89 4.18
C ARG A 25 -2.38 1.37 5.46
N ILE A 26 -2.36 2.19 6.50
CA ILE A 26 -1.80 1.81 7.80
C ILE A 26 -2.82 0.91 8.50
N ILE A 27 -2.46 -0.35 8.73
CA ILE A 27 -3.31 -1.32 9.40
C ILE A 27 -2.83 -1.46 10.84
N LYS A 28 -3.60 -0.94 11.79
CA LYS A 28 -3.32 -1.09 13.22
C LYS A 28 -3.75 -2.46 13.75
N SER A 29 -4.84 -2.99 13.22
CA SER A 29 -5.44 -4.23 13.70
C SER A 29 -6.24 -4.88 12.58
N PHE A 30 -5.91 -6.14 12.30
CA PHE A 30 -6.62 -6.92 11.29
C PHE A 30 -8.05 -7.30 11.72
N PRO A 31 -8.26 -7.91 12.90
CA PRO A 31 -9.61 -8.33 13.30
C PRO A 31 -10.60 -7.17 13.38
N TYR A 32 -10.17 -6.01 13.89
CA TYR A 32 -11.02 -4.81 14.04
C TYR A 32 -11.02 -3.90 12.80
N ARG A 33 -10.33 -4.30 11.73
CA ARG A 33 -10.24 -3.54 10.47
C ARG A 33 -9.83 -2.09 10.65
N ASN A 34 -8.92 -1.82 11.59
CA ASN A 34 -8.48 -0.46 11.87
C ASN A 34 -7.48 -0.01 10.81
N VAL A 35 -7.99 0.53 9.71
CA VAL A 35 -7.20 1.01 8.56
C VAL A 35 -7.26 2.53 8.47
N LYS A 36 -6.12 3.17 8.26
CA LYS A 36 -6.03 4.61 7.93
C LYS A 36 -5.23 4.82 6.65
N ASN A 37 -5.82 5.54 5.71
CA ASN A 37 -5.17 5.85 4.45
C ASN A 37 -4.30 7.11 4.58
N VAL A 38 -3.13 7.06 3.97
CA VAL A 38 -2.21 8.18 3.75
C VAL A 38 -1.99 8.30 2.26
N ILE A 39 -2.41 9.42 1.69
CA ILE A 39 -2.23 9.71 0.27
C ILE A 39 -0.90 10.44 0.11
N LEU A 40 0.04 9.81 -0.58
CA LEU A 40 1.30 10.43 -0.97
C LEU A 40 1.15 10.92 -2.41
N LYS A 41 1.42 12.21 -2.62
CA LYS A 41 1.38 12.86 -3.94
C LYS A 41 2.79 13.20 -4.37
N ASP A 42 2.96 13.46 -5.66
CA ASP A 42 4.21 13.94 -6.25
C ASP A 42 5.39 12.99 -5.94
N VAL A 43 5.12 11.68 -5.98
CA VAL A 43 6.07 10.63 -5.60
C VAL A 43 6.86 10.18 -6.82
N ASN A 44 8.19 10.23 -6.73
CA ASN A 44 9.07 9.63 -7.71
C ASN A 44 9.28 8.13 -7.42
N LEU A 45 8.50 7.28 -8.08
CA LEU A 45 8.57 5.82 -7.88
C LEU A 45 9.86 5.20 -8.41
N GLN A 46 10.62 5.89 -9.28
CA GLN A 46 11.88 5.39 -9.83
C GLN A 46 13.05 5.49 -8.84
N GLU A 47 12.97 6.40 -7.86
CA GLU A 47 14.03 6.65 -6.87
C GLU A 47 13.66 6.23 -5.44
N LEU A 48 12.36 6.07 -5.18
CA LEU A 48 11.83 5.64 -3.90
C LEU A 48 12.10 4.14 -3.72
N THR A 49 12.80 3.76 -2.65
CA THR A 49 12.98 2.34 -2.25
C THR A 49 11.97 1.97 -1.17
N PRO A 50 11.69 0.68 -0.94
CA PRO A 50 10.85 0.22 0.17
C PRO A 50 11.31 0.77 1.52
N GLN A 51 12.62 0.78 1.79
CA GLN A 51 13.17 1.33 3.03
C GLN A 51 12.86 2.81 3.21
N LYS A 52 13.03 3.62 2.15
CA LYS A 52 12.76 5.06 2.20
C LYS A 52 11.27 5.33 2.42
N LEU A 53 10.40 4.59 1.73
CA LEU A 53 8.95 4.68 1.91
C LEU A 53 8.55 4.29 3.34
N HIS A 54 9.08 3.19 3.85
CA HIS A 54 8.83 2.71 5.21
C HIS A 54 9.24 3.76 6.24
N LYS A 55 10.45 4.30 6.15
CA LYS A 55 10.93 5.37 7.04
C LYS A 55 10.06 6.62 6.97
N LEU A 56 9.70 7.07 5.77
CA LEU A 56 8.80 8.21 5.58
C LEU A 56 7.46 8.00 6.30
N MET A 57 6.90 6.80 6.21
CA MET A 57 5.64 6.46 6.85
C MET A 57 5.75 6.37 8.38
N LEU A 58 6.84 5.79 8.89
CA LEU A 58 7.11 5.76 10.33
C LEU A 58 7.26 7.18 10.90
N ASP A 59 8.02 8.04 10.23
CA ASP A 59 8.17 9.44 10.64
C ASP A 59 6.79 10.12 10.70
N LYS A 60 5.97 9.99 9.65
CA LYS A 60 4.59 10.52 9.62
C LYS A 60 3.74 10.04 10.79
N ILE A 61 3.72 8.74 11.06
CA ILE A 61 2.94 8.15 12.15
C ILE A 61 3.36 8.75 13.51
N ASN A 62 4.65 8.94 13.70
CA ASN A 62 5.22 9.40 14.96
C ASN A 62 5.09 10.92 15.16
N THR A 63 5.11 11.72 14.08
CA THR A 63 5.09 13.18 14.18
C THR A 63 3.70 13.78 14.03
N GLU A 64 2.85 13.25 13.14
CA GLU A 64 1.56 13.87 12.84
C GLU A 64 0.47 13.44 13.84
N GLY A 65 -0.29 14.39 14.38
CA GLY A 65 -1.29 14.13 15.43
C GLY A 65 -2.42 13.20 15.00
N ALA A 66 -2.76 13.21 13.71
CA ALA A 66 -3.82 12.37 13.13
C ALA A 66 -3.54 10.85 13.25
N TYR A 67 -2.26 10.47 13.42
CA TYR A 67 -1.84 9.07 13.53
C TYR A 67 -1.50 8.67 14.97
N ARG A 68 -1.79 9.51 15.97
CA ARG A 68 -1.54 9.18 17.39
C ARG A 68 -2.07 7.80 17.81
N PRO A 69 -3.26 7.34 17.40
CA PRO A 69 -3.75 6.00 17.75
C PRO A 69 -2.95 4.84 17.16
N TYR A 70 -2.08 5.10 16.17
CA TYR A 70 -1.33 4.11 15.40
C TYR A 70 0.11 3.93 15.90
N ARG A 71 0.62 4.83 16.76
CA ARG A 71 2.03 4.82 17.21
C ARG A 71 2.44 3.61 18.06
N ASN A 72 1.49 2.87 18.61
CA ASN A 72 1.74 1.75 19.52
C ASN A 72 1.83 0.39 18.79
N VAL A 73 2.07 0.40 17.48
CA VAL A 73 2.21 -0.82 16.66
C VAL A 73 3.57 -0.79 15.99
N VAL A 74 4.21 -1.96 15.94
CA VAL A 74 5.43 -2.15 15.15
C VAL A 74 5.03 -2.33 13.69
N TYR A 75 5.40 -1.38 12.83
CA TYR A 75 5.19 -1.50 11.39
C TYR A 75 6.47 -1.96 10.73
N ASP A 76 6.49 -3.19 10.21
CA ASP A 76 7.68 -3.85 9.65
C ASP A 76 7.47 -4.36 8.22
N THR A 77 6.22 -4.34 7.73
CA THR A 77 5.87 -4.92 6.43
C THR A 77 5.16 -3.90 5.54
N LEU A 78 5.65 -3.76 4.31
CA LEU A 78 4.94 -3.14 3.20
C LEU A 78 4.48 -4.24 2.23
N LYS A 79 3.19 -4.25 1.88
CA LYS A 79 2.63 -5.20 0.92
C LYS A 79 1.71 -4.49 -0.07
N VAL A 80 1.74 -4.86 -1.34
CA VAL A 80 0.74 -4.41 -2.30
C VAL A 80 -0.64 -4.92 -1.91
N TYR A 81 -1.58 -4.00 -1.74
CA TYR A 81 -2.99 -4.31 -1.50
C TYR A 81 -3.74 -4.47 -2.82
N ASN A 82 -3.62 -3.47 -3.69
CA ASN A 82 -4.30 -3.43 -4.97
C ASN A 82 -3.55 -2.51 -5.95
N HIS A 83 -3.51 -2.89 -7.22
CA HIS A 83 -3.13 -1.99 -8.30
C HIS A 83 -4.36 -1.30 -8.88
N ALA A 84 -4.16 -0.13 -9.50
CA ALA A 84 -5.24 0.55 -10.20
C ALA A 84 -5.86 -0.38 -11.26
N HIS A 85 -7.19 -0.42 -11.33
CA HIS A 85 -7.95 -1.19 -12.32
C HIS A 85 -7.79 -2.72 -12.30
N GLN A 86 -7.10 -3.30 -11.31
CA GLN A 86 -7.07 -4.76 -11.10
C GLN A 86 -8.21 -5.23 -10.19
N SER A 87 -8.47 -6.54 -10.20
CA SER A 87 -9.48 -7.18 -9.34
C SER A 87 -9.11 -6.97 -7.87
N LYS A 88 -10.03 -6.36 -7.13
CA LYS A 88 -9.86 -6.11 -5.69
C LYS A 88 -9.82 -7.43 -4.92
N SER A 89 -8.94 -7.51 -3.91
CA SER A 89 -8.95 -8.62 -2.97
C SER A 89 -10.31 -8.76 -2.28
N MET A 90 -10.73 -10.00 -2.02
CA MET A 90 -11.96 -10.29 -1.27
C MET A 90 -11.89 -9.80 0.18
N ASN A 91 -10.68 -9.63 0.74
CA ASN A 91 -10.49 -9.12 2.09
C ASN A 91 -10.31 -7.60 2.09
N LEU A 92 -11.18 -6.90 2.83
CA LEU A 92 -11.20 -5.44 2.89
C LEU A 92 -10.05 -4.83 3.70
N VAL A 93 -9.36 -5.63 4.51
CA VAL A 93 -8.30 -5.14 5.39
C VAL A 93 -6.94 -5.26 4.71
N VAL A 94 -6.63 -6.42 4.14
CA VAL A 94 -5.32 -6.72 3.56
C VAL A 94 -5.45 -7.72 2.45
N ASN A 95 -4.56 -7.66 1.46
CA ASN A 95 -4.51 -8.69 0.43
C ASN A 95 -3.84 -9.92 1.04
N MET A 96 -4.54 -11.06 1.04
CA MET A 96 -4.03 -12.33 1.59
C MET A 96 -3.37 -13.24 0.55
N GLU A 97 -3.49 -12.86 -0.71
CA GLU A 97 -2.94 -13.60 -1.85
C GLU A 97 -1.47 -13.24 -2.03
N ASP A 98 -0.71 -14.16 -2.64
CA ASP A 98 0.67 -14.00 -3.09
C ASP A 98 1.58 -13.14 -2.17
N ASP A 99 1.91 -13.67 -0.98
CA ASP A 99 2.85 -12.98 -0.08
C ASP A 99 4.24 -12.83 -0.70
N GLU A 100 4.69 -13.81 -1.48
CA GLU A 100 6.04 -13.83 -2.05
C GLU A 100 6.21 -12.74 -3.13
N GLY A 101 5.19 -12.50 -3.96
CA GLY A 101 5.22 -11.50 -5.02
C GLY A 101 4.83 -10.10 -4.56
N LEU A 102 3.95 -9.96 -3.56
CA LEU A 102 3.37 -8.66 -3.20
C LEU A 102 4.04 -7.98 -2.01
N VAL A 103 4.85 -8.67 -1.21
CA VAL A 103 5.59 -8.06 -0.11
C VAL A 103 6.83 -7.32 -0.63
N LEU A 104 6.93 -6.03 -0.30
CA LEU A 104 8.10 -5.22 -0.60
C LEU A 104 9.13 -5.39 0.50
N LYS A 105 10.20 -6.13 0.21
CA LYS A 105 11.30 -6.35 1.17
C LYS A 105 11.98 -5.02 1.49
N LEU A 106 12.11 -4.70 2.78
CA LEU A 106 12.66 -3.42 3.23
C LEU A 106 14.16 -3.25 2.95
N ASP A 107 14.88 -4.35 2.76
CA ASP A 107 16.29 -4.39 2.39
C ASP A 107 16.52 -4.41 0.87
N ASP A 108 15.46 -4.38 0.05
CA ASP A 108 15.58 -4.31 -1.40
C ASP A 108 16.05 -2.91 -1.84
N GLU A 109 17.19 -2.87 -2.52
CA GLU A 109 17.78 -1.63 -3.05
C GLU A 109 17.10 -1.16 -4.34
N ARG A 110 16.27 -2.01 -4.98
CA ARG A 110 15.50 -1.61 -6.14
C ARG A 110 14.44 -0.59 -5.73
N SER A 111 14.07 0.26 -6.69
CA SER A 111 12.96 1.18 -6.49
C SER A 111 11.62 0.46 -6.45
N VAL A 112 10.64 1.05 -5.77
CA VAL A 112 9.29 0.50 -5.67
C VAL A 112 8.66 0.31 -7.05
N TYR A 113 9.01 1.14 -8.03
CA TYR A 113 8.61 0.95 -9.43
C TYR A 113 9.10 -0.39 -10.01
N LYS A 114 10.37 -0.74 -9.79
CA LYS A 114 10.93 -2.02 -10.24
C LYS A 114 10.36 -3.23 -9.49
N LEU A 115 9.65 -2.98 -8.39
CA LEU A 115 8.94 -3.97 -7.59
C LEU A 115 7.43 -4.00 -7.94
N GLY A 116 7.02 -3.34 -9.02
CA GLY A 116 5.65 -3.35 -9.52
C GLY A 116 4.74 -2.27 -8.96
N VAL A 117 5.24 -1.35 -8.12
CA VAL A 117 4.43 -0.21 -7.66
C VAL A 117 4.25 0.79 -8.80
N GLU A 118 3.00 1.05 -9.14
CA GLU A 118 2.59 1.97 -10.20
C GLU A 118 1.80 3.15 -9.62
N ASN A 119 1.50 4.14 -10.47
CA ASN A 119 0.59 5.21 -10.09
C ASN A 119 -0.76 4.64 -9.61
N GLU A 120 -1.31 5.25 -8.56
CA GLU A 120 -2.54 4.86 -7.86
C GLU A 120 -2.49 3.49 -7.15
N THR A 121 -1.33 2.87 -7.03
CA THR A 121 -1.17 1.65 -6.22
C THR A 121 -1.52 1.90 -4.76
N GLU A 122 -2.27 0.97 -4.18
CA GLU A 122 -2.54 0.89 -2.74
C GLU A 122 -1.58 -0.10 -2.08
N LEU A 123 -0.81 0.36 -1.10
CA LEU A 123 0.09 -0.43 -0.27
C LEU A 123 -0.49 -0.55 1.14
N SER A 124 -0.32 -1.70 1.78
CA SER A 124 -0.62 -1.91 3.20
C SER A 124 0.68 -1.84 4.01
N LEU A 125 0.65 -1.11 5.12
CA LEU A 125 1.72 -1.03 6.12
C LEU A 125 1.24 -1.61 7.44
N PHE A 126 1.89 -2.68 7.92
CA PHE A 126 1.42 -3.46 9.07
C PHE A 126 2.55 -4.22 9.78
N ASN A 127 2.19 -4.95 10.83
CA ASN A 127 3.04 -5.90 11.56
C ASN A 127 2.90 -7.32 10.99
N TRP A 128 4.00 -7.94 10.57
CA TRP A 128 4.00 -9.28 9.95
C TRP A 128 3.41 -10.35 10.85
N GLU A 129 3.80 -10.38 12.12
CA GLU A 129 3.36 -11.40 13.07
C GLU A 129 1.83 -11.36 13.27
N ALA A 130 1.26 -10.17 13.45
CA ALA A 130 -0.19 -9.97 13.54
C ALA A 130 -0.92 -10.36 12.24
N TYR A 131 -0.29 -10.17 11.07
CA TYR A 131 -0.82 -10.62 9.79
C TYR A 131 -0.86 -12.15 9.71
N GLU A 132 0.23 -12.84 10.08
CA GLU A 132 0.29 -14.30 10.08
C GLU A 132 -0.70 -14.93 11.06
N GLU A 133 -0.88 -14.32 12.24
CA GLU A 133 -1.90 -14.75 13.21
C GLU A 133 -3.31 -14.62 12.63
N PHE A 134 -3.63 -13.46 12.04
CA PHE A 134 -4.91 -13.24 11.39
C PHE A 134 -5.15 -14.17 10.21
N LYS A 135 -4.12 -14.47 9.41
CA LYS A 135 -4.20 -15.37 8.25
C LYS A 135 -4.54 -16.81 8.66
N LYS A 136 -4.06 -17.27 9.82
CA LYS A 136 -4.38 -18.60 10.36
C LYS A 136 -5.85 -18.74 10.77
N ASN A 137 -6.46 -17.66 11.27
CA ASN A 137 -7.87 -17.62 11.64
C ASN A 137 -8.48 -16.23 11.34
N PRO A 138 -8.94 -16.00 10.10
CA PRO A 138 -9.42 -14.70 9.67
C PRO A 138 -10.81 -14.41 10.24
N GLU A 139 -10.86 -13.95 11.48
CA GLU A 139 -12.07 -13.54 12.18
C GLU A 139 -12.14 -12.02 12.29
N GLU A 140 -13.22 -11.43 11.76
CA GLU A 140 -13.53 -10.02 11.95
C GLU A 140 -14.23 -9.80 13.29
N LYS A 141 -13.73 -8.83 14.06
CA LYS A 141 -14.28 -8.41 15.35
C LYS A 141 -14.93 -7.04 15.20
N TRP A 142 -16.04 -6.85 15.91
CA TRP A 142 -16.83 -5.61 15.96
C TRP A 142 -16.53 -4.79 17.21
#